data_AF-A0A918X698-F1
#
_entry.id   AF-A0A918X698-F1
#
_cell.length_a   1.000
_cell.length_b   1.000
_cell.length_c   1.000
_cell.angle_alpha   90.00
_cell.angle_beta   90.00
_cell.angle_gamma   90.00
#
_symmetry.space_group_name_H-M   'P 1'
#
loop_
_entity.id
_entity.type
_entity.pdbx_description
1 polymer ?
#
loop_
_entity_poly.entity_id
_entity_poly.type
_entity_poly.pdbx_seq_one_letter_code
_entity_poly.pdbx_strand_id
1 'polypeptide(L)'
;MTDPLERLPDEAVSVELDDLSRPPVTSGSLAHLVSRCYVAGVTTNPSVFQNAIARGDGSDHQLRDLAAHGVTADEALRMITTADVRDAADILRPVVETTGGQNGCASIEVDPRLAHDTTVTVTEATSARPPLPGSHTVRWRRVVTAAELVRAVQEGVPAIEVDGAISGMPMLTLASGVRLRGGTLEFGAKGLRLTRDNLLENVTIRAPEHEVAILNDTSVTDFGTLALHGVHTRGQVLLLARDAVRSGHVAVDGLTVEAADLRGRTDRPHGFGVEVLQGAFTLWNQQADPRAEVSAELLDITAGSPGSPIRGSGVFVGGHSATSDGGPGGLTRVTILRTREIHTDGQIPVGTPDLISGGVFLAFGALIDQVLNTGPVTTHGANDMVLDNWGRVRSWTATAPITSYGPSGIGFVNFGDLDRLDVRAAITTHGTGARGFNFYDGSMRRACFDSISTTGDGAIGVQIGRDLPRLEVRGDLTTTGGTGLSLVRGVQTQLKATALSIKKDGRIGQVGVGGRISARGDDLVTVEIDGDLGTLSARGGIQAEGHRADAVHTRGEGRELAGVVISAADGKTMVRVPA
;
A
#
# COMPACT_ATOMS: atom_id res chain seq x y z
N MET A 1 57.03 -19.58 -8.27
CA MET A 1 56.39 -19.27 -6.98
C MET A 1 54.93 -19.01 -7.29
N THR A 2 54.01 -19.73 -6.68
CA THR A 2 52.57 -19.46 -6.79
C THR A 2 52.27 -18.10 -6.18
N ASP A 3 51.29 -17.38 -6.74
CA ASP A 3 50.85 -16.08 -6.25
C ASP A 3 50.36 -16.23 -4.79
N PRO A 4 50.82 -15.42 -3.82
CA PRO A 4 50.30 -15.48 -2.45
C PRO A 4 48.78 -15.39 -2.36
N LEU A 5 48.12 -14.66 -3.27
CA LEU A 5 46.66 -14.52 -3.30
C LEU A 5 45.95 -15.80 -3.79
N GLU A 6 46.61 -16.59 -4.63
CA GLU A 6 46.09 -17.87 -5.15
C GLU A 6 45.87 -18.91 -4.05
N ARG A 7 46.59 -18.79 -2.92
CA ARG A 7 46.52 -19.74 -1.79
C ARG A 7 45.46 -19.42 -0.75
N LEU A 8 44.95 -18.18 -0.72
CA LEU A 8 44.02 -17.71 0.31
C LEU A 8 42.63 -18.38 0.24
N PRO A 9 42.05 -18.65 -0.95
CA PRO A 9 40.77 -19.37 -1.04
C PRO A 9 40.84 -20.78 -0.44
N ASP A 10 41.96 -21.49 -0.59
CA ASP A 10 42.18 -22.82 -0.01
C ASP A 10 42.26 -22.79 1.53
N GLU A 11 42.58 -21.63 2.12
CA GLU A 11 42.60 -21.38 3.56
C GLU A 11 41.29 -20.73 4.06
N ALA A 12 40.24 -20.72 3.24
CA ALA A 12 38.93 -20.12 3.52
C ALA A 12 38.97 -18.60 3.82
N VAL A 13 39.90 -17.86 3.21
CA VAL A 13 40.02 -16.40 3.33
C VAL A 13 39.53 -15.75 2.03
N SER A 14 38.53 -14.87 2.11
CA SER A 14 38.07 -14.05 0.99
C SER A 14 38.91 -12.78 0.86
N VAL A 15 39.26 -12.41 -0.37
CA VAL A 15 40.02 -11.19 -0.67
C VAL A 15 39.04 -10.08 -1.05
N GLU A 16 38.86 -9.11 -0.17
CA GLU A 16 38.02 -7.93 -0.42
C GLU A 16 38.88 -6.76 -0.92
N LEU A 17 38.41 -6.04 -1.94
CA LEU A 17 39.03 -4.80 -2.38
C LEU A 17 38.41 -3.62 -1.62
N ASP A 18 39.22 -2.95 -0.80
CA ASP A 18 38.81 -1.77 -0.04
C ASP A 18 38.98 -0.47 -0.83
N ASP A 19 38.43 -0.45 -2.05
CA ASP A 19 38.34 0.72 -2.92
C ASP A 19 37.29 0.46 -4.00
N LEU A 20 36.31 1.36 -4.13
CA LEU A 20 35.42 1.40 -5.27
C LEU A 20 35.28 2.82 -5.78
N SER A 21 36.17 3.15 -6.73
CA SER A 21 36.04 4.32 -7.58
C SER A 21 35.55 3.91 -8.97
N ARG A 22 34.99 4.87 -9.71
CA ARG A 22 34.43 4.64 -11.05
C ARG A 22 35.45 4.17 -12.11
N PRO A 23 36.73 4.60 -12.12
CA PRO A 23 37.67 4.17 -13.16
C PRO A 23 37.96 2.66 -13.14
N PRO A 24 38.21 2.00 -11.99
CA PRO A 24 38.34 0.54 -11.96
C PRO A 24 37.15 -0.23 -12.53
N VAL A 25 35.93 0.25 -12.32
CA VAL A 25 34.68 -0.34 -12.83
C VAL A 25 34.57 -0.18 -14.35
N THR A 26 34.77 1.04 -14.85
CA THR A 26 34.57 1.40 -16.27
C THR A 26 35.73 0.99 -17.19
N SER A 27 36.96 0.92 -16.67
CA SER A 27 38.15 0.52 -17.43
C SER A 27 38.32 -1.00 -17.57
N GLY A 28 37.50 -1.79 -16.86
CA GLY A 28 37.64 -3.24 -16.77
C GLY A 28 38.72 -3.72 -15.80
N SER A 29 39.38 -2.81 -15.07
CA SER A 29 40.38 -3.17 -14.06
C SER A 29 39.80 -4.02 -12.93
N LEU A 30 38.57 -3.75 -12.49
CA LEU A 30 37.90 -4.55 -11.46
C LEU A 30 37.62 -5.98 -11.97
N ALA A 31 37.15 -6.13 -13.21
CA ALA A 31 36.96 -7.44 -13.83
C ALA A 31 38.30 -8.20 -13.97
N HIS A 32 39.41 -7.49 -14.19
CA HIS A 32 40.75 -8.09 -14.17
C HIS A 32 41.12 -8.58 -12.77
N LEU A 33 40.91 -7.77 -11.72
CA LEU A 33 41.19 -8.16 -10.33
C LEU A 33 40.37 -9.38 -9.89
N VAL A 34 39.10 -9.46 -10.28
CA VAL A 34 38.25 -10.62 -10.02
C VAL A 34 38.77 -11.87 -10.74
N SER A 35 39.12 -11.75 -12.02
CA SER A 35 39.49 -12.92 -12.84
C SER A 35 40.94 -13.38 -12.68
N ARG A 36 41.86 -12.50 -12.26
CA ARG A 36 43.31 -12.78 -12.24
C ARG A 36 43.96 -12.58 -10.87
N CYS A 37 43.29 -11.91 -9.93
CA CYS A 37 43.85 -11.59 -8.62
C CYS A 37 42.95 -12.03 -7.45
N TYR A 38 42.00 -12.94 -7.71
CA TYR A 38 41.16 -13.59 -6.69
C TYR A 38 40.31 -12.65 -5.83
N VAL A 39 40.06 -11.41 -6.28
CA VAL A 39 39.18 -10.48 -5.57
C VAL A 39 37.75 -11.04 -5.56
N ALA A 40 37.21 -11.18 -4.36
CA ALA A 40 35.95 -11.85 -4.06
C ALA A 40 34.84 -10.88 -3.66
N GLY A 41 35.13 -9.60 -3.47
CA GLY A 41 34.14 -8.56 -3.18
C GLY A 41 34.77 -7.18 -3.10
N VAL A 42 33.93 -6.16 -2.91
CA VAL A 42 34.36 -4.75 -2.80
C VAL A 42 33.65 -4.04 -1.64
N THR A 43 34.36 -3.12 -1.00
CA THR A 43 33.81 -2.24 0.03
C THR A 43 33.92 -0.78 -0.38
N THR A 44 32.93 0.02 0.04
CA THR A 44 32.94 1.47 -0.15
C THR A 44 32.72 2.17 1.18
N ASN A 45 33.28 3.37 1.31
CA ASN A 45 33.03 4.25 2.45
C ASN A 45 33.06 5.72 1.98
N PRO A 46 32.53 6.68 2.76
CA PRO A 46 32.49 8.09 2.39
C PRO A 46 33.85 8.69 2.01
N SER A 47 34.95 8.23 2.62
CA SER A 47 36.30 8.75 2.34
C SER A 47 36.80 8.35 0.96
N VAL A 48 36.49 7.12 0.52
CA VAL A 48 36.80 6.61 -0.83
C VAL A 48 36.07 7.45 -1.88
N PHE A 49 34.76 7.67 -1.72
CA PHE A 49 33.98 8.48 -2.66
C PHE A 49 34.37 9.95 -2.66
N GLN A 50 34.65 10.54 -1.49
CA GLN A 50 35.13 11.90 -1.40
C GLN A 50 36.41 12.10 -2.23
N ASN A 51 37.37 11.18 -2.10
CA ASN A 51 38.64 11.24 -2.83
C ASN A 51 38.43 11.09 -4.34
N ALA A 52 37.58 10.15 -4.78
CA ALA A 52 37.28 9.91 -6.19
C ALA A 52 36.59 11.12 -6.84
N ILE A 53 35.59 11.70 -6.17
CA ILE A 53 34.87 12.89 -6.65
C ILE A 53 35.81 14.10 -6.70
N ALA A 54 36.65 14.32 -5.67
CA ALA A 54 37.56 15.45 -5.61
C ALA A 54 38.66 15.44 -6.70
N ARG A 55 39.01 14.25 -7.21
CA ARG A 55 40.01 14.07 -8.28
C ARG A 55 39.45 14.17 -9.69
N GLY A 56 38.12 14.24 -9.84
CA GLY A 56 37.46 14.28 -11.15
C GLY A 56 37.49 12.92 -11.88
N ASP A 57 37.49 11.82 -11.14
CA ASP A 57 37.69 10.46 -11.64
C ASP A 57 36.43 9.88 -12.33
N GLY A 58 35.90 10.60 -13.32
CA GLY A 58 34.83 10.11 -14.22
C GLY A 58 33.40 10.46 -13.82
N SER A 59 33.18 11.20 -12.73
CA SER A 59 31.83 11.64 -12.29
C SER A 59 31.41 13.02 -12.84
N ASP A 60 32.30 13.74 -13.52
CA ASP A 60 32.09 15.11 -14.00
C ASP A 60 30.86 15.29 -14.90
N HIS A 61 30.62 14.36 -15.83
CA HIS A 61 29.46 14.44 -16.72
C HIS A 61 28.15 14.29 -15.94
N GLN A 62 28.10 13.30 -15.05
CA GLN A 62 26.95 13.02 -14.21
C GLN A 62 26.67 14.17 -13.23
N LEU A 63 27.72 14.76 -12.65
CA LEU A 63 27.59 15.92 -11.78
C LEU A 63 27.05 17.15 -12.52
N ARG A 64 27.47 17.38 -13.78
CA ARG A 64 26.92 18.46 -14.62
C ARG A 64 25.46 18.22 -14.95
N ASP A 65 25.10 16.99 -15.30
CA ASP A 65 23.71 16.63 -15.59
C ASP A 65 22.84 16.81 -14.35
N LEU A 66 23.26 16.30 -13.19
CA LEU A 66 22.51 16.42 -11.93
C LEU A 66 22.38 17.89 -11.49
N ALA A 67 23.44 18.68 -11.66
CA ALA A 67 23.40 20.12 -11.39
C ALA A 67 22.43 20.85 -12.33
N ALA A 68 22.37 20.48 -13.62
CA ALA A 68 21.43 21.06 -14.58
C ALA A 68 19.96 20.75 -14.24
N HIS A 69 19.70 19.66 -13.52
CA HIS A 69 18.37 19.26 -13.06
C HIS A 69 18.03 19.77 -11.64
N GLY A 70 18.91 20.58 -11.02
CA GLY A 70 18.67 21.16 -9.70
C GLY A 70 18.68 20.15 -8.55
N VAL A 71 19.31 18.98 -8.74
CA VAL A 71 19.43 17.92 -7.73
C VAL A 71 20.30 18.40 -6.57
N THR A 72 19.91 18.07 -5.33
CA THR A 72 20.69 18.45 -4.14
C THR A 72 22.01 17.68 -4.07
N ALA A 73 23.00 18.21 -3.34
CA ALA A 73 24.30 17.53 -3.19
C ALA A 73 24.16 16.14 -2.55
N ASP A 74 23.29 15.99 -1.55
CA ASP A 74 23.06 14.73 -0.85
C ASP A 74 22.39 13.69 -1.79
N GLU A 75 21.42 14.11 -2.61
CA GLU A 75 20.80 13.25 -3.63
C GLU A 75 21.78 12.89 -4.74
N ALA A 76 22.58 13.85 -5.22
CA ALA A 76 23.57 13.62 -6.26
C ALA A 76 24.63 12.63 -5.80
N LEU A 77 25.10 12.76 -4.56
CA LEU A 77 26.04 11.81 -3.95
C LEU A 77 25.42 10.41 -3.94
N ARG A 78 24.20 10.25 -3.41
CA ARG A 78 23.50 8.95 -3.38
C ARG A 78 23.34 8.34 -4.77
N MET A 79 22.91 9.13 -5.75
CA MET A 79 22.70 8.63 -7.11
C MET A 79 23.99 8.13 -7.75
N ILE A 80 25.11 8.83 -7.55
CA ILE A 80 26.41 8.45 -8.10
C ILE A 80 26.94 7.20 -7.40
N THR A 81 26.96 7.17 -6.06
CA THR A 81 27.52 6.05 -5.30
C THR A 81 26.72 4.76 -5.48
N THR A 82 25.38 4.84 -5.53
CA THR A 82 24.52 3.67 -5.81
C THR A 82 24.71 3.14 -7.23
N ALA A 83 24.96 4.02 -8.21
CA ALA A 83 25.25 3.58 -9.58
C ALA A 83 26.58 2.82 -9.66
N ASP A 84 27.64 3.35 -9.06
CA ASP A 84 28.96 2.71 -9.06
C ASP A 84 28.96 1.36 -8.34
N VAL A 85 28.25 1.25 -7.20
CA VAL A 85 28.07 -0.01 -6.45
C VAL A 85 27.26 -1.04 -7.26
N ARG A 86 26.26 -0.59 -8.03
CA ARG A 86 25.48 -1.47 -8.91
C ARG A 86 26.34 -2.06 -10.02
N ASP A 87 27.14 -1.23 -10.68
CA ASP A 87 28.03 -1.66 -11.76
C ASP A 87 29.11 -2.62 -11.23
N ALA A 88 29.61 -2.39 -10.02
CA ALA A 88 30.53 -3.31 -9.35
C ALA A 88 29.88 -4.66 -9.00
N ALA A 89 28.64 -4.65 -8.50
CA ALA A 89 27.88 -5.86 -8.24
C ALA A 89 27.64 -6.67 -9.53
N ASP A 90 27.42 -6.00 -10.66
CA ASP A 90 27.31 -6.64 -11.98
C ASP A 90 28.59 -7.38 -12.39
N ILE A 91 29.77 -6.83 -12.05
CA ILE A 91 31.09 -7.45 -12.32
C ILE A 91 31.36 -8.63 -11.38
N LEU A 92 30.91 -8.54 -10.12
CA LEU A 92 31.13 -9.58 -9.08
C LEU A 92 30.17 -10.77 -9.18
N ARG A 93 29.11 -10.69 -10.00
CA ARG A 93 28.10 -11.74 -10.16
C ARG A 93 28.67 -13.16 -10.38
N PRO A 94 29.70 -13.40 -11.22
CA PRO A 94 30.27 -14.75 -11.36
C PRO A 94 30.80 -15.32 -10.03
N VAL A 95 31.26 -14.47 -9.11
CA VAL A 95 31.71 -14.87 -7.77
C VAL A 95 30.52 -15.27 -6.89
N VAL A 96 29.42 -14.50 -6.94
CA VAL A 96 28.17 -14.84 -6.24
C VAL A 96 27.66 -16.21 -6.70
N GLU A 97 27.64 -16.45 -8.01
CA GLU A 97 27.15 -17.70 -8.61
C GLU A 97 28.02 -18.90 -8.23
N THR A 98 29.34 -18.75 -8.28
CA THR A 98 30.29 -19.83 -7.99
C THR A 98 30.38 -20.17 -6.50
N THR A 99 30.09 -19.22 -5.61
CA THR A 99 30.19 -19.40 -4.15
C THR A 99 28.85 -19.60 -3.46
N GLY A 100 27.74 -19.66 -4.21
CA GLY A 100 26.39 -19.77 -3.63
C GLY A 100 26.01 -18.56 -2.78
N GLY A 101 26.53 -17.38 -3.14
CA GLY A 101 26.26 -16.11 -2.45
C GLY A 101 27.08 -15.86 -1.18
N GLN A 102 28.10 -16.67 -0.90
CA GLN A 102 29.00 -16.42 0.24
C GLN A 102 29.97 -15.26 -0.03
N ASN A 103 30.38 -15.09 -1.29
CA ASN A 103 31.22 -13.99 -1.76
C ASN A 103 30.52 -13.25 -2.92
N GLY A 104 31.15 -12.19 -3.43
CA GLY A 104 30.69 -11.40 -4.57
C GLY A 104 29.85 -10.19 -4.18
N CYS A 105 29.97 -9.73 -2.94
CA CYS A 105 29.23 -8.58 -2.42
C CYS A 105 29.91 -7.26 -2.81
N ALA A 106 29.10 -6.25 -3.12
CA ALA A 106 29.53 -4.86 -3.21
C ALA A 106 28.85 -4.07 -2.07
N SER A 107 29.65 -3.59 -1.11
CA SER A 107 29.13 -2.97 0.11
C SER A 107 29.01 -1.46 -0.01
N ILE A 108 27.87 -0.91 0.39
CA ILE A 108 27.62 0.55 0.46
C ILE A 108 27.32 0.96 1.90
N GLU A 109 27.98 2.01 2.37
CA GLU A 109 27.69 2.61 3.67
C GLU A 109 26.48 3.56 3.62
N VAL A 110 25.68 3.51 4.68
CA VAL A 110 24.65 4.51 5.00
C VAL A 110 25.31 5.82 5.47
N ASP A 111 24.55 6.91 5.48
CA ASP A 111 25.04 8.20 5.95
C ASP A 111 25.45 8.10 7.43
N PRO A 112 26.73 8.36 7.78
CA PRO A 112 27.21 8.22 9.14
C PRO A 112 26.52 9.18 10.13
N ARG A 113 25.90 10.26 9.63
CA ARG A 113 25.09 11.18 10.47
C ARG A 113 23.86 10.49 11.05
N LEU A 114 23.41 9.39 10.45
CA LEU A 114 22.20 8.66 10.84
C LEU A 114 22.47 7.53 11.83
N ALA A 115 23.74 7.23 12.16
CA ALA A 115 24.14 6.08 12.97
C ALA A 115 23.44 5.94 14.34
N HIS A 116 22.85 7.02 14.87
CA HIS A 116 22.12 7.04 16.14
C HIS A 116 20.60 7.03 16.00
N ASP A 117 20.07 7.01 14.77
CA ASP A 117 18.65 6.91 14.47
C ASP A 117 18.38 5.60 13.72
N THR A 118 17.92 4.59 14.46
CA THR A 118 17.62 3.25 13.91
C THR A 118 16.60 3.33 12.77
N THR A 119 15.57 4.17 12.90
CA THR A 119 14.48 4.21 11.90
C THR A 119 14.97 4.83 10.60
N VAL A 120 15.70 5.94 10.68
CA VAL A 120 16.21 6.61 9.47
C VAL A 120 17.34 5.80 8.84
N THR A 121 18.20 5.16 9.64
CA THR A 121 19.26 4.25 9.13
C THR A 121 18.68 3.06 8.38
N VAL A 122 17.64 2.40 8.91
CA VAL A 122 16.99 1.27 8.23
C VAL A 122 16.30 1.72 6.95
N THR A 123 15.65 2.89 6.96
CA THR A 123 15.01 3.48 5.77
C THR A 123 16.03 3.75 4.67
N GLU A 124 17.19 4.32 5.03
CA GLU A 124 18.26 4.58 4.08
C GLU A 124 18.89 3.28 3.57
N ALA A 125 19.21 2.32 4.44
CA ALA A 125 19.75 1.03 4.03
C ALA A 125 18.84 0.28 3.04
N THR A 126 17.52 0.40 3.24
CA THR A 126 16.51 -0.21 2.35
C THR A 126 16.44 0.53 1.01
N SER A 127 16.54 1.87 1.03
CA SER A 127 16.52 2.71 -0.17
C SER A 127 17.84 2.65 -0.97
N ALA A 128 18.95 2.35 -0.30
CA ALA A 128 20.27 2.19 -0.90
C ALA A 128 20.50 0.79 -1.50
N ARG A 129 19.61 -0.18 -1.24
CA ARG A 129 19.67 -1.50 -1.84
C ARG A 129 19.51 -1.36 -3.36
N PRO A 130 20.54 -1.69 -4.15
CA PRO A 130 20.40 -1.63 -5.60
C PRO A 130 19.35 -2.65 -6.05
N PRO A 131 18.51 -2.33 -7.06
CA PRO A 131 17.64 -3.32 -7.69
C PRO A 131 18.49 -4.50 -8.20
N LEU A 132 17.90 -5.70 -8.20
CA LEU A 132 18.60 -6.94 -8.60
C LEU A 132 19.29 -6.76 -9.97
N PRO A 133 20.57 -7.15 -10.09
CA PRO A 133 21.42 -6.77 -11.21
C PRO A 133 21.05 -7.49 -12.52
N GLY A 134 21.08 -6.74 -13.63
CA GLY A 134 20.78 -7.21 -14.98
C GLY A 134 21.15 -6.21 -16.08
N SER A 135 22.24 -5.45 -15.87
CA SER A 135 22.82 -4.51 -16.85
C SER A 135 24.08 -5.09 -17.50
N HIS A 136 23.93 -6.23 -18.19
CA HIS A 136 24.54 -6.30 -19.51
C HIS A 136 23.61 -5.51 -20.43
N THR A 137 24.12 -4.75 -21.40
CA THR A 137 23.28 -4.05 -22.39
C THR A 137 22.31 -5.05 -23.03
N VAL A 138 21.11 -5.15 -22.47
CA VAL A 138 20.06 -6.02 -22.94
C VAL A 138 19.65 -5.46 -24.28
N ARG A 139 19.94 -6.19 -25.36
CA ARG A 139 19.58 -5.73 -26.69
C ARG A 139 18.06 -5.90 -26.86
N TRP A 140 17.35 -4.80 -26.71
CA TRP A 140 15.92 -4.74 -26.91
C TRP A 140 15.56 -5.03 -28.37
N ARG A 141 14.66 -5.98 -28.57
CA ARG A 141 14.03 -6.20 -29.88
C ARG A 141 12.88 -5.22 -30.01
N ARG A 142 13.03 -4.22 -30.87
CA ARG A 142 11.94 -3.33 -31.25
C ARG A 142 10.90 -4.10 -32.08
N VAL A 143 9.63 -3.92 -31.75
CA VAL A 143 8.47 -4.45 -32.47
C VAL A 143 7.45 -3.33 -32.70
N VAL A 144 6.85 -3.28 -33.88
CA VAL A 144 5.87 -2.26 -34.28
C VAL A 144 4.54 -2.86 -34.75
N THR A 145 4.46 -4.19 -34.88
CA THR A 145 3.23 -4.90 -35.28
C THR A 145 2.90 -6.07 -34.36
N ALA A 146 1.63 -6.47 -34.33
CA ALA A 146 1.17 -7.64 -33.57
C ALA A 146 1.90 -8.92 -33.99
N ALA A 147 2.11 -9.11 -35.30
CA ALA A 147 2.81 -10.28 -35.82
C ALA A 147 4.28 -10.35 -35.35
N GLU A 148 4.96 -9.20 -35.28
CA GLU A 148 6.33 -9.12 -34.76
C GLU A 148 6.39 -9.42 -33.26
N LEU A 149 5.47 -8.87 -32.47
CA LEU A 149 5.41 -9.10 -31.04
C LEU A 149 5.12 -10.58 -30.72
N VAL A 150 4.12 -11.18 -31.37
CA VAL A 150 3.79 -12.60 -31.20
C VAL A 150 4.98 -13.49 -31.55
N ARG A 151 5.65 -13.21 -32.67
CA ARG A 151 6.86 -13.95 -33.07
C ARG A 151 8.00 -13.78 -32.06
N ALA A 152 8.26 -12.56 -31.58
CA ALA A 152 9.31 -12.32 -30.58
C ALA A 152 9.07 -13.10 -29.28
N VAL A 153 7.80 -13.20 -28.84
CA VAL A 153 7.43 -14.02 -27.68
C VAL A 153 7.60 -15.52 -27.97
N GLN A 154 7.19 -16.00 -29.14
CA GLN A 154 7.36 -17.40 -29.54
C GLN A 154 8.83 -17.81 -29.68
N GLU A 155 9.70 -16.89 -30.13
CA GLU A 155 11.15 -17.08 -30.23
C GLU A 155 11.86 -17.01 -28.86
N GLY A 156 11.14 -16.66 -27.78
CA GLY A 156 11.73 -16.53 -26.44
C GLY A 156 12.67 -15.33 -26.33
N VAL A 157 12.38 -14.24 -27.04
CA VAL A 157 13.19 -13.01 -26.95
C VAL A 157 13.10 -12.45 -25.53
N PRO A 158 14.24 -12.27 -24.82
CA PRO A 158 14.22 -11.92 -23.40
C PRO A 158 13.86 -10.46 -23.13
N ALA A 159 13.95 -9.58 -24.14
CA ALA A 159 13.68 -8.16 -23.99
C ALA A 159 13.06 -7.56 -25.24
N ILE A 160 11.83 -7.06 -25.09
CA ILE A 160 10.98 -6.60 -26.19
C ILE A 160 10.58 -5.15 -25.92
N GLU A 161 10.83 -4.28 -26.89
CA GLU A 161 10.43 -2.88 -26.86
C GLU A 161 9.32 -2.66 -27.88
N VAL A 162 8.13 -2.32 -27.37
CA VAL A 162 6.97 -1.97 -28.18
C VAL A 162 7.09 -0.51 -28.56
N ASP A 163 7.04 -0.25 -29.86
CA ASP A 163 7.09 1.09 -30.40
C ASP A 163 5.76 1.45 -31.09
N GLY A 164 5.14 2.53 -30.62
CA GLY A 164 3.81 2.95 -31.02
C GLY A 164 2.68 2.15 -30.34
N ALA A 165 1.53 2.09 -31.01
CA ALA A 165 0.36 1.36 -30.55
C ALA A 165 0.11 0.14 -31.43
N ILE A 166 -0.05 -1.03 -30.79
CA ILE A 166 -0.35 -2.29 -31.45
C ILE A 166 -1.74 -2.74 -31.02
N SER A 167 -2.68 -2.75 -31.96
CA SER A 167 -4.07 -3.13 -31.72
C SER A 167 -4.41 -4.52 -32.25
N GLY A 168 -5.51 -5.10 -31.76
CA GLY A 168 -6.00 -6.40 -32.20
C GLY A 168 -5.21 -7.57 -31.63
N MET A 169 -4.55 -7.37 -30.48
CA MET A 169 -3.75 -8.40 -29.83
C MET A 169 -4.66 -9.51 -29.26
N PRO A 170 -4.37 -10.80 -29.54
CA PRO A 170 -4.88 -11.88 -28.70
C PRO A 170 -4.21 -11.83 -27.33
N MET A 171 -4.78 -12.53 -26.34
CA MET A 171 -4.10 -12.73 -25.04
C MET A 171 -2.69 -13.30 -25.29
N LEU A 172 -1.69 -12.69 -24.67
CA LEU A 172 -0.28 -13.03 -24.89
C LEU A 172 0.34 -13.51 -23.58
N THR A 173 1.05 -14.64 -23.62
CA THR A 173 1.75 -15.17 -22.45
C THR A 173 3.24 -14.89 -22.57
N LEU A 174 3.81 -14.19 -21.59
CA LEU A 174 5.25 -13.93 -21.53
C LEU A 174 5.95 -15.13 -20.89
N ALA A 175 6.98 -15.65 -21.56
CA ALA A 175 7.84 -16.70 -21.01
C ALA A 175 8.64 -16.18 -19.79
N SER A 176 9.21 -17.11 -19.02
CA SER A 176 9.97 -16.77 -17.81
C SER A 176 11.13 -15.82 -18.14
N GLY A 177 11.33 -14.78 -17.34
CA GLY A 177 12.44 -13.83 -17.49
C GLY A 177 12.23 -12.75 -18.57
N VAL A 178 11.15 -12.81 -19.36
CA VAL A 178 10.90 -11.83 -20.43
C VAL A 178 10.60 -10.45 -19.84
N ARG A 179 11.27 -9.44 -20.40
CA ARG A 179 11.09 -8.01 -20.13
C ARG A 179 10.38 -7.35 -21.30
N LEU A 180 9.33 -6.58 -21.03
CA LEU A 180 8.56 -5.86 -22.05
C LEU A 180 8.42 -4.40 -21.66
N ARG A 181 8.73 -3.49 -22.59
CA ARG A 181 8.65 -2.05 -22.33
C ARG A 181 8.06 -1.23 -23.46
N GLY A 182 7.67 -0.01 -23.13
CA GLY A 182 7.28 1.02 -24.10
C GLY A 182 5.90 0.79 -24.71
N GLY A 183 5.43 1.78 -25.47
CA GLY A 183 4.27 1.69 -26.36
C GLY A 183 2.94 1.33 -25.68
N THR A 184 1.96 1.00 -26.54
CA THR A 184 0.60 0.62 -26.15
C THR A 184 0.21 -0.70 -26.79
N LEU A 185 -0.34 -1.63 -26.00
CA LEU A 185 -0.91 -2.89 -26.46
C LEU A 185 -2.42 -2.89 -26.22
N GLU A 186 -3.21 -3.06 -27.28
CA GLU A 186 -4.68 -3.11 -27.20
C GLU A 186 -5.21 -4.50 -27.51
N PHE A 187 -5.92 -5.06 -26.54
CA PHE A 187 -6.47 -6.41 -26.55
C PHE A 187 -8.00 -6.35 -26.69
N GLY A 188 -8.56 -7.32 -27.43
CA GLY A 188 -10.01 -7.48 -27.54
C GLY A 188 -10.65 -8.24 -26.37
N ALA A 189 -9.84 -8.86 -25.52
CA ALA A 189 -10.23 -9.66 -24.36
C ALA A 189 -9.14 -9.53 -23.26
N LYS A 190 -8.83 -10.61 -22.53
CA LYS A 190 -7.71 -10.66 -21.58
C LYS A 190 -6.38 -10.24 -22.24
N GLY A 191 -5.57 -9.51 -21.48
CA GLY A 191 -4.32 -8.91 -21.96
C GLY A 191 -3.09 -9.80 -21.79
N LEU A 192 -2.13 -9.34 -21.00
CA LEU A 192 -0.85 -10.02 -20.78
C LEU A 192 -0.94 -11.02 -19.64
N ARG A 193 -0.54 -12.27 -19.90
CA ARG A 193 -0.33 -13.32 -18.90
C ARG A 193 1.16 -13.44 -18.58
N LEU A 194 1.55 -13.13 -17.36
CA LEU A 194 2.90 -13.23 -16.83
C LEU A 194 3.15 -14.64 -16.28
N THR A 195 4.34 -15.19 -16.45
CA THR A 195 4.72 -16.49 -15.88
C THR A 195 5.59 -16.30 -14.64
N ARG A 196 6.91 -16.15 -14.83
CA ARG A 196 7.91 -16.05 -13.76
C ARG A 196 8.97 -15.02 -14.14
N ASP A 197 9.47 -14.24 -13.18
CA ASP A 197 10.60 -13.31 -13.40
C ASP A 197 10.34 -12.28 -14.52
N ASN A 198 9.07 -11.89 -14.72
CA ASN A 198 8.69 -10.95 -15.78
C ASN A 198 8.77 -9.49 -15.31
N LEU A 199 9.19 -8.61 -16.23
CA LEU A 199 9.20 -7.16 -16.04
C LEU A 199 8.34 -6.48 -17.11
N LEU A 200 7.40 -5.65 -16.67
CA LEU A 200 6.72 -4.67 -17.50
C LEU A 200 7.23 -3.27 -17.12
N GLU A 201 7.68 -2.49 -18.10
CA GLU A 201 8.29 -1.16 -17.87
C GLU A 201 7.73 -0.11 -18.83
N ASN A 202 7.18 0.99 -18.33
CA ASN A 202 6.73 2.14 -19.14
C ASN A 202 5.82 1.75 -20.33
N VAL A 203 4.89 0.82 -20.09
CA VAL A 203 4.00 0.23 -21.10
C VAL A 203 2.54 0.52 -20.76
N THR A 204 1.73 0.77 -21.79
CA THR A 204 0.27 0.88 -21.67
C THR A 204 -0.43 -0.41 -22.13
N ILE A 205 -1.25 -1.02 -21.29
CA ILE A 205 -2.01 -2.24 -21.59
C ILE A 205 -3.51 -1.94 -21.55
N ARG A 206 -4.18 -1.98 -22.71
CA ARG A 206 -5.62 -1.70 -22.83
C ARG A 206 -6.39 -2.99 -23.10
N ALA A 207 -7.23 -3.39 -22.17
CA ALA A 207 -8.27 -4.40 -22.35
C ALA A 207 -9.66 -3.78 -22.11
N PRO A 208 -10.76 -4.43 -22.51
CA PRO A 208 -12.10 -4.03 -22.09
C PRO A 208 -12.18 -3.91 -20.55
N GLU A 209 -12.96 -2.97 -20.03
CA GLU A 209 -12.99 -2.68 -18.58
C GLU A 209 -13.42 -3.88 -17.72
N HIS A 210 -14.28 -4.75 -18.26
CA HIS A 210 -14.75 -5.97 -17.61
C HIS A 210 -13.74 -7.13 -17.70
N GLU A 211 -12.64 -6.95 -18.43
CA GLU A 211 -11.59 -7.95 -18.62
C GLU A 211 -10.38 -7.71 -17.72
N VAL A 212 -9.51 -8.72 -17.69
CA VAL A 212 -8.24 -8.66 -16.96
C VAL A 212 -7.14 -8.27 -17.94
N ALA A 213 -6.58 -7.06 -17.75
CA ALA A 213 -5.51 -6.51 -18.59
C ALA A 213 -4.17 -7.18 -18.31
N ILE A 214 -3.85 -7.45 -17.04
CA ILE A 214 -2.62 -8.12 -16.62
C ILE A 214 -2.98 -9.20 -15.63
N LEU A 215 -2.54 -10.42 -15.90
CA LEU A 215 -2.73 -11.59 -15.04
C LEU A 215 -1.46 -12.41 -14.94
N ASN A 216 -1.36 -13.30 -13.95
CA ASN A 216 -0.33 -14.34 -13.94
C ASN A 216 -0.88 -15.70 -14.42
N ASP A 217 0.03 -16.53 -14.93
CA ASP A 217 -0.19 -17.96 -15.10
C ASP A 217 -0.17 -18.61 -13.72
N THR A 218 -1.23 -19.32 -13.36
CA THR A 218 -1.33 -20.02 -12.08
C THR A 218 -0.78 -21.45 -12.14
N SER A 219 -0.33 -21.91 -13.32
CA SER A 219 0.29 -23.24 -13.50
C SER A 219 1.78 -23.29 -13.15
N VAL A 220 2.44 -22.14 -12.96
CA VAL A 220 3.82 -22.09 -12.46
C VAL A 220 3.88 -22.30 -10.95
N THR A 221 5.01 -22.79 -10.43
CA THR A 221 5.17 -23.09 -8.99
C THR A 221 5.31 -21.86 -8.11
N ASP A 222 5.85 -20.78 -8.66
CA ASP A 222 6.08 -19.52 -7.96
C ASP A 222 6.30 -18.39 -8.99
N PHE A 223 6.16 -17.16 -8.51
CA PHE A 223 6.30 -15.96 -9.35
C PHE A 223 7.75 -15.66 -9.75
N GLY A 224 8.76 -16.21 -9.05
CA GLY A 224 10.06 -15.56 -8.99
C GLY A 224 9.85 -14.10 -8.54
N THR A 225 10.16 -13.13 -9.40
CA THR A 225 9.71 -11.73 -9.24
C THR A 225 8.86 -11.24 -10.41
N LEU A 226 7.61 -10.84 -10.14
CA LEU A 226 6.79 -10.10 -11.12
C LEU A 226 6.92 -8.60 -10.84
N ALA A 227 7.43 -7.84 -11.82
CA ALA A 227 7.76 -6.44 -11.68
C ALA A 227 6.93 -5.57 -12.65
N LEU A 228 6.23 -4.55 -12.12
CA LEU A 228 5.46 -3.57 -12.89
C LEU A 228 5.97 -2.16 -12.57
N HIS A 229 6.65 -1.52 -13.53
CA HIS A 229 7.22 -0.19 -13.37
C HIS A 229 6.64 0.79 -14.40
N GLY A 230 6.02 1.90 -13.96
CA GLY A 230 5.45 2.90 -14.87
C GLY A 230 4.37 2.32 -15.80
N VAL A 231 3.56 1.39 -15.29
CA VAL A 231 2.56 0.67 -16.10
C VAL A 231 1.22 1.40 -16.06
N HIS A 232 0.62 1.59 -17.23
CA HIS A 232 -0.73 2.14 -17.37
C HIS A 232 -1.67 1.08 -17.90
N THR A 233 -2.87 0.92 -17.31
CA THR A 233 -3.83 -0.09 -17.77
C THR A 233 -5.25 0.43 -17.88
N ARG A 234 -6.01 -0.17 -18.79
CA ARG A 234 -7.48 -0.22 -18.76
C ARG A 234 -7.89 -1.69 -18.67
N GLY A 235 -8.76 -2.02 -17.73
CA GLY A 235 -8.99 -3.39 -17.26
C GLY A 235 -8.15 -3.73 -16.03
N GLN A 236 -8.51 -4.84 -15.37
CA GLN A 236 -7.96 -5.23 -14.07
C GLN A 236 -6.50 -5.71 -14.14
N VAL A 237 -5.72 -5.44 -13.10
CA VAL A 237 -4.47 -6.16 -12.78
C VAL A 237 -4.78 -7.19 -11.70
N LEU A 238 -4.66 -8.49 -12.02
CA LEU A 238 -5.07 -9.59 -11.16
C LEU A 238 -3.93 -10.61 -10.98
N LEU A 239 -3.28 -10.58 -9.82
CA LEU A 239 -2.18 -11.47 -9.46
C LEU A 239 -2.62 -12.43 -8.35
N LEU A 240 -2.62 -13.72 -8.65
CA LEU A 240 -3.16 -14.78 -7.81
C LEU A 240 -2.09 -15.84 -7.48
N ALA A 241 -1.87 -16.07 -6.19
CA ALA A 241 -1.28 -17.33 -5.73
C ALA A 241 -2.41 -18.35 -5.60
N ARG A 242 -2.69 -19.05 -6.71
CA ARG A 242 -3.69 -20.12 -6.85
C ARG A 242 -3.08 -21.28 -7.64
N ASP A 243 -3.75 -22.42 -7.62
CA ASP A 243 -3.40 -23.63 -8.38
C ASP A 243 -2.01 -24.15 -8.03
N ALA A 244 -0.98 -23.93 -8.86
CA ALA A 244 0.40 -24.38 -8.61
C ALA A 244 1.28 -23.32 -7.91
N VAL A 245 0.88 -22.05 -7.92
CA VAL A 245 1.69 -20.95 -7.34
C VAL A 245 1.68 -21.05 -5.82
N ARG A 246 2.86 -21.19 -5.20
CA ARG A 246 3.03 -21.25 -3.74
C ARG A 246 3.81 -20.08 -3.15
N SER A 247 4.63 -19.40 -3.95
CA SER A 247 5.49 -18.33 -3.45
C SER A 247 5.88 -17.30 -4.50
N GLY A 248 6.66 -16.31 -4.08
CA GLY A 248 7.37 -15.38 -4.95
C GLY A 248 7.21 -13.92 -4.50
N HIS A 249 7.64 -13.00 -5.36
CA HIS A 249 7.66 -11.58 -5.07
C HIS A 249 6.91 -10.77 -6.14
N VAL A 250 6.15 -9.75 -5.70
CA VAL A 250 5.50 -8.78 -6.58
C VAL A 250 6.03 -7.38 -6.26
N ALA A 251 6.68 -6.76 -7.24
CA ALA A 251 7.16 -5.39 -7.14
C ALA A 251 6.34 -4.49 -8.08
N VAL A 252 5.70 -3.48 -7.53
CA VAL A 252 4.96 -2.46 -8.29
C VAL A 252 5.54 -1.09 -7.96
N ASP A 253 5.85 -0.30 -8.97
CA ASP A 253 6.23 1.10 -8.83
C ASP A 253 5.60 1.94 -9.95
N GLY A 254 4.63 2.78 -9.60
CA GLY A 254 3.94 3.64 -10.56
C GLY A 254 2.99 2.87 -11.47
N LEU A 255 1.97 2.22 -10.88
CA LEU A 255 0.87 1.59 -11.62
C LEU A 255 -0.34 2.53 -11.68
N THR A 256 -0.90 2.74 -12.86
CA THR A 256 -2.17 3.46 -13.03
C THR A 256 -3.20 2.55 -13.69
N VAL A 257 -4.31 2.27 -13.00
CA VAL A 257 -5.49 1.62 -13.60
C VAL A 257 -6.52 2.69 -13.92
N GLU A 258 -6.67 3.04 -15.21
CA GLU A 258 -7.55 4.12 -15.67
C GLU A 258 -9.03 3.80 -15.43
N ALA A 259 -9.45 2.57 -15.73
CA ALA A 259 -10.82 2.10 -15.56
C ALA A 259 -10.86 0.57 -15.47
N ALA A 260 -11.74 0.03 -14.64
CA ALA A 260 -12.06 -1.40 -14.56
C ALA A 260 -13.49 -1.59 -14.02
N ASP A 261 -14.17 -2.65 -14.47
CA ASP A 261 -15.49 -3.06 -14.00
C ASP A 261 -15.44 -4.47 -13.42
N LEU A 262 -15.55 -4.54 -12.10
CA LEU A 262 -15.26 -5.73 -11.29
C LEU A 262 -16.52 -6.34 -10.70
N ARG A 263 -17.68 -5.75 -10.95
CA ARG A 263 -18.98 -6.21 -10.43
C ARG A 263 -19.30 -7.63 -10.88
N GLY A 264 -18.82 -8.01 -12.08
CA GLY A 264 -18.96 -9.35 -12.65
C GLY A 264 -17.97 -10.39 -12.12
N ARG A 265 -17.05 -10.05 -11.20
CA ARG A 265 -16.11 -11.02 -10.62
C ARG A 265 -16.85 -11.91 -9.62
N THR A 266 -16.73 -13.23 -9.83
CA THR A 266 -17.36 -14.26 -9.00
C THR A 266 -16.58 -14.54 -7.72
N ASP A 267 -15.26 -14.54 -7.80
CA ASP A 267 -14.41 -14.74 -6.62
C ASP A 267 -14.49 -13.49 -5.76
N ARG A 268 -15.07 -13.61 -4.57
CA ARG A 268 -15.21 -12.50 -3.62
C ARG A 268 -14.70 -12.92 -2.24
N PRO A 269 -13.88 -12.09 -1.58
CA PRO A 269 -13.62 -12.24 -0.16
C PRO A 269 -14.94 -12.13 0.60
N HIS A 270 -15.12 -12.98 1.60
CA HIS A 270 -16.30 -12.97 2.46
C HIS A 270 -15.86 -12.93 3.92
N GLY A 271 -16.62 -12.23 4.75
CA GLY A 271 -16.33 -12.07 6.17
C GLY A 271 -17.34 -11.15 6.81
N PHE A 272 -17.58 -11.29 8.12
CA PHE A 272 -18.50 -10.42 8.87
C PHE A 272 -19.90 -10.23 8.27
N GLY A 273 -20.40 -11.25 7.54
CA GLY A 273 -21.71 -11.22 6.88
C GLY A 273 -21.76 -10.43 5.57
N VAL A 274 -20.61 -10.07 4.98
CA VAL A 274 -20.54 -9.35 3.70
C VAL A 274 -19.56 -10.02 2.73
N GLU A 275 -19.80 -9.84 1.43
CA GLU A 275 -18.88 -10.06 0.34
C GLU A 275 -18.25 -8.74 -0.11
N VAL A 276 -17.06 -8.80 -0.70
CA VAL A 276 -16.33 -7.61 -1.17
C VAL A 276 -16.09 -7.68 -2.68
N LEU A 277 -16.39 -6.59 -3.39
CA LEU A 277 -15.98 -6.44 -4.78
C LEU A 277 -14.45 -6.34 -4.88
N GLN A 278 -13.84 -7.06 -5.81
CA GLN A 278 -12.38 -7.06 -6.00
C GLN A 278 -11.82 -5.67 -6.36
N GLY A 279 -10.49 -5.53 -6.32
CA GLY A 279 -9.74 -4.33 -6.67
C GLY A 279 -9.38 -4.20 -8.15
N ALA A 280 -9.24 -2.97 -8.64
CA ALA A 280 -8.64 -2.68 -9.94
C ALA A 280 -7.21 -3.22 -10.02
N PHE A 281 -6.47 -3.08 -8.91
CA PHE A 281 -5.32 -3.93 -8.60
C PHE A 281 -5.71 -4.94 -7.53
N THR A 282 -5.51 -6.23 -7.81
CA THR A 282 -5.77 -7.33 -6.89
C THR A 282 -4.52 -8.19 -6.76
N LEU A 283 -3.96 -8.27 -5.55
CA LEU A 283 -2.97 -9.28 -5.17
C LEU A 283 -3.59 -10.21 -4.13
N TRP A 284 -3.79 -11.48 -4.50
CA TRP A 284 -4.50 -12.41 -3.62
C TRP A 284 -3.82 -13.78 -3.56
N ASN A 285 -3.29 -14.14 -2.39
CA ASN A 285 -2.87 -15.50 -2.11
C ASN A 285 -4.07 -16.34 -1.68
N GLN A 286 -4.55 -17.21 -2.55
CA GLN A 286 -5.70 -18.08 -2.32
C GLN A 286 -5.29 -19.50 -1.90
N GLN A 287 -4.04 -19.73 -1.49
CA GLN A 287 -3.54 -21.05 -1.11
C GLN A 287 -4.02 -21.51 0.26
N ALA A 288 -4.64 -22.69 0.33
CA ALA A 288 -4.97 -23.32 1.61
C ALA A 288 -3.76 -23.72 2.46
N ASP A 289 -2.60 -23.90 1.82
CA ASP A 289 -1.37 -24.22 2.53
C ASP A 289 -0.83 -22.99 3.28
N PRO A 290 -0.73 -23.03 4.62
CA PRO A 290 -0.17 -21.92 5.40
C PRO A 290 1.33 -21.68 5.20
N ARG A 291 2.03 -22.58 4.51
CA ARG A 291 3.43 -22.37 4.09
C ARG A 291 3.53 -21.56 2.81
N ALA A 292 2.45 -21.40 2.06
CA ALA A 292 2.44 -20.60 0.85
C ALA A 292 2.51 -19.11 1.23
N GLU A 293 3.55 -18.43 0.78
CA GLU A 293 3.80 -17.03 1.12
C GLU A 293 4.18 -16.25 -0.15
N VAL A 294 3.41 -15.21 -0.44
CA VAL A 294 3.74 -14.21 -1.46
C VAL A 294 4.22 -12.97 -0.75
N SER A 295 5.34 -12.42 -1.19
CA SER A 295 5.86 -11.14 -0.72
C SER A 295 5.59 -10.03 -1.74
N ALA A 296 5.49 -8.78 -1.29
CA ALA A 296 5.31 -7.65 -2.20
C ALA A 296 5.86 -6.32 -1.68
N GLU A 297 6.23 -5.46 -2.62
CA GLU A 297 6.44 -4.02 -2.46
C GLU A 297 5.56 -3.31 -3.48
N LEU A 298 4.60 -2.52 -2.99
CA LEU A 298 3.52 -1.94 -3.79
C LEU A 298 3.58 -0.42 -3.69
N LEU A 299 4.29 0.22 -4.62
CA LEU A 299 4.56 1.65 -4.62
C LEU A 299 3.74 2.36 -5.70
N ASP A 300 3.12 3.47 -5.29
CA ASP A 300 2.46 4.43 -6.18
C ASP A 300 1.39 3.84 -7.10
N ILE A 301 0.46 3.08 -6.52
CA ILE A 301 -0.73 2.61 -7.24
C ILE A 301 -1.79 3.72 -7.29
N THR A 302 -2.27 4.03 -8.50
CA THR A 302 -3.38 4.94 -8.81
C THR A 302 -4.51 4.14 -9.44
N ALA A 303 -5.77 4.41 -9.08
CA ALA A 303 -6.91 3.67 -9.61
C ALA A 303 -8.14 4.56 -9.80
N GLY A 304 -8.63 4.66 -11.03
CA GLY A 304 -9.77 5.49 -11.39
C GLY A 304 -9.47 6.99 -11.35
N SER A 305 -10.48 7.78 -11.70
CA SER A 305 -10.46 9.25 -11.64
C SER A 305 -11.85 9.78 -11.29
N PRO A 306 -12.02 11.07 -10.94
CA PRO A 306 -13.34 11.63 -10.66
C PRO A 306 -14.35 11.44 -11.79
N GLY A 307 -13.90 11.48 -13.05
CA GLY A 307 -14.76 11.29 -14.23
C GLY A 307 -14.93 9.84 -14.67
N SER A 308 -14.11 8.93 -14.15
CA SER A 308 -14.12 7.50 -14.50
C SER A 308 -13.67 6.68 -13.29
N PRO A 309 -14.51 6.58 -12.24
CA PRO A 309 -14.17 5.79 -11.05
C PRO A 309 -14.14 4.30 -11.39
N ILE A 310 -13.37 3.52 -10.62
CA ILE A 310 -13.38 2.06 -10.71
C ILE A 310 -14.74 1.52 -10.25
N ARG A 311 -15.33 0.61 -11.04
CA ARG A 311 -16.56 -0.07 -10.65
C ARG A 311 -16.25 -1.32 -9.84
N GLY A 312 -16.04 -1.13 -8.54
CA GLY A 312 -15.52 -2.13 -7.60
C GLY A 312 -14.58 -1.45 -6.62
N SER A 313 -13.63 -2.20 -6.06
CA SER A 313 -12.61 -1.63 -5.18
C SER A 313 -11.42 -1.06 -5.96
N GLY A 314 -10.64 -0.15 -5.37
CA GLY A 314 -9.45 0.42 -6.00
C GLY A 314 -8.26 -0.54 -5.89
N VAL A 315 -7.81 -0.78 -4.67
CA VAL A 315 -6.72 -1.71 -4.34
C VAL A 315 -7.22 -2.80 -3.42
N PHE A 316 -6.93 -4.05 -3.78
CA PHE A 316 -7.21 -5.23 -2.98
C PHE A 316 -5.92 -6.02 -2.71
N VAL A 317 -5.66 -6.31 -1.44
CA VAL A 317 -4.59 -7.23 -1.03
C VAL A 317 -5.14 -8.23 -0.02
N GLY A 318 -4.89 -9.53 -0.24
CA GLY A 318 -5.43 -10.59 0.63
C GLY A 318 -4.60 -11.87 0.65
N GLY A 319 -4.82 -12.68 1.68
CA GLY A 319 -4.39 -14.07 1.79
C GLY A 319 -5.58 -15.04 1.81
N HIS A 320 -5.33 -16.31 2.19
CA HIS A 320 -6.31 -17.39 2.06
C HIS A 320 -7.30 -17.48 3.22
N SER A 321 -7.17 -16.65 4.25
CA SER A 321 -8.05 -16.80 5.40
C SER A 321 -9.51 -16.45 5.04
N ALA A 322 -10.40 -17.42 5.25
CA ALA A 322 -11.80 -17.38 4.81
C ALA A 322 -12.75 -16.72 5.82
N THR A 323 -12.34 -16.48 7.07
CA THR A 323 -13.18 -15.85 8.09
C THR A 323 -12.34 -15.21 9.20
N SER A 324 -12.95 -14.36 10.03
CA SER A 324 -12.38 -13.85 11.29
C SER A 324 -11.94 -14.94 12.26
N ASP A 325 -12.46 -16.17 12.09
CA ASP A 325 -12.31 -17.31 13.00
C ASP A 325 -11.62 -18.51 12.32
N GLY A 326 -11.16 -18.35 11.07
CA GLY A 326 -10.72 -19.43 10.19
C GLY A 326 -9.25 -19.80 10.34
N GLY A 327 -8.96 -21.10 10.27
CA GLY A 327 -7.64 -21.70 10.47
C GLY A 327 -6.54 -21.21 9.49
N PRO A 328 -5.30 -21.71 9.68
CA PRO A 328 -4.12 -21.19 9.00
C PRO A 328 -4.22 -21.41 7.47
N GLY A 329 -3.81 -20.40 6.69
CA GLY A 329 -3.77 -20.43 5.22
C GLY A 329 -2.69 -19.51 4.68
N GLY A 330 -2.48 -19.54 3.36
CA GLY A 330 -1.44 -18.80 2.67
C GLY A 330 -1.50 -17.29 2.93
N LEU A 331 -0.32 -16.70 3.08
CA LEU A 331 -0.15 -15.31 3.48
C LEU A 331 0.35 -14.43 2.35
N THR A 332 -0.02 -13.16 2.39
CA THR A 332 0.56 -12.11 1.55
C THR A 332 1.27 -11.12 2.45
N ARG A 333 2.61 -11.08 2.40
CA ARG A 333 3.44 -10.15 3.17
C ARG A 333 3.78 -8.94 2.32
N VAL A 334 3.48 -7.75 2.82
CA VAL A 334 3.76 -6.50 2.11
C VAL A 334 4.61 -5.60 3.00
N THR A 335 5.81 -5.25 2.55
CA THR A 335 6.68 -4.32 3.29
C THR A 335 6.08 -2.92 3.29
N ILE A 336 5.60 -2.48 2.11
CA ILE A 336 5.00 -1.18 1.92
C ILE A 336 3.91 -1.24 0.85
N LEU A 337 2.75 -0.66 1.17
CA LEU A 337 1.68 -0.36 0.23
C LEU A 337 1.48 1.15 0.19
N ARG A 338 1.95 1.81 -0.88
CA ARG A 338 1.75 3.23 -1.13
C ARG A 338 0.77 3.43 -2.28
N THR A 339 -0.26 4.21 -2.03
CA THR A 339 -1.24 4.61 -3.04
C THR A 339 -1.17 6.10 -3.31
N ARG A 340 -1.48 6.47 -4.56
CA ARG A 340 -1.71 7.83 -5.00
C ARG A 340 -3.22 8.08 -5.00
N GLU A 341 -3.75 8.74 -6.01
CA GLU A 341 -5.18 9.05 -6.13
C GLU A 341 -5.99 7.78 -6.44
N ILE A 342 -7.09 7.60 -5.72
CA ILE A 342 -8.03 6.48 -5.90
C ILE A 342 -9.45 7.02 -5.94
N HIS A 343 -10.21 6.62 -6.97
CA HIS A 343 -11.64 6.89 -7.11
C HIS A 343 -12.39 5.60 -7.42
N THR A 344 -13.40 5.29 -6.60
CA THR A 344 -14.25 4.11 -6.79
C THR A 344 -15.73 4.45 -6.76
N ASP A 345 -16.52 3.68 -7.49
CA ASP A 345 -17.97 3.65 -7.41
C ASP A 345 -18.41 2.19 -7.58
N GLY A 346 -18.65 1.49 -6.48
CA GLY A 346 -19.05 0.08 -6.54
C GLY A 346 -20.31 -0.18 -7.35
N GLN A 347 -21.15 0.85 -7.56
CA GLN A 347 -22.49 0.77 -8.12
C GLN A 347 -23.32 -0.35 -7.49
N ILE A 348 -23.13 -0.55 -6.18
CA ILE A 348 -23.87 -1.51 -5.39
C ILE A 348 -25.31 -0.98 -5.28
N PRO A 349 -26.34 -1.79 -5.63
CA PRO A 349 -27.72 -1.38 -5.47
C PRO A 349 -28.03 -1.01 -4.02
N VAL A 350 -28.73 0.12 -3.82
CA VAL A 350 -29.16 0.54 -2.49
C VAL A 350 -30.06 -0.55 -1.88
N GLY A 351 -29.76 -0.92 -0.64
CA GLY A 351 -30.50 -1.96 0.07
C GLY A 351 -29.92 -3.36 -0.06
N THR A 352 -28.79 -3.54 -0.74
CA THR A 352 -27.98 -4.78 -0.70
C THR A 352 -27.07 -4.73 0.53
N PRO A 353 -27.36 -5.40 1.65
CA PRO A 353 -26.62 -5.20 2.90
C PRO A 353 -25.36 -6.08 3.01
N ASP A 354 -25.25 -7.09 2.17
CA ASP A 354 -24.25 -8.17 2.20
C ASP A 354 -23.16 -8.00 1.14
N LEU A 355 -23.08 -6.83 0.49
CA LEU A 355 -22.04 -6.52 -0.50
C LEU A 355 -21.44 -5.16 -0.23
N ILE A 356 -20.11 -5.09 -0.25
CA ILE A 356 -19.32 -3.87 -0.05
C ILE A 356 -18.26 -3.70 -1.15
N SER A 357 -17.77 -2.47 -1.30
CA SER A 357 -16.55 -2.18 -2.07
C SER A 357 -15.67 -1.18 -1.30
N GLY A 358 -14.48 -0.85 -1.80
CA GLY A 358 -13.67 0.14 -1.12
C GLY A 358 -12.51 0.73 -1.90
N GLY A 359 -11.97 1.84 -1.40
CA GLY A 359 -10.81 2.49 -2.01
C GLY A 359 -9.56 1.61 -1.87
N VAL A 360 -9.19 1.30 -0.63
CA VAL A 360 -8.13 0.34 -0.29
C VAL A 360 -8.67 -0.69 0.68
N PHE A 361 -8.69 -1.95 0.26
CA PHE A 361 -9.24 -3.06 1.03
C PHE A 361 -8.16 -4.11 1.32
N LEU A 362 -7.91 -4.36 2.60
CA LEU A 362 -6.94 -5.35 3.07
C LEU A 362 -7.67 -6.53 3.71
N ALA A 363 -7.75 -7.65 3.00
CA ALA A 363 -8.43 -8.84 3.46
C ALA A 363 -7.60 -9.63 4.49
N PHE A 364 -8.22 -10.63 5.10
CA PHE A 364 -7.52 -11.57 5.96
C PHE A 364 -6.34 -12.24 5.26
N GLY A 365 -5.30 -12.59 6.03
CA GLY A 365 -4.06 -13.17 5.51
C GLY A 365 -3.10 -12.16 4.84
N ALA A 366 -3.51 -10.89 4.69
CA ALA A 366 -2.58 -9.80 4.40
C ALA A 366 -1.83 -9.39 5.67
N LEU A 367 -0.50 -9.39 5.63
CA LEU A 367 0.39 -8.90 6.68
C LEU A 367 1.19 -7.72 6.11
N ILE A 368 0.89 -6.50 6.56
CA ILE A 368 1.46 -5.28 5.98
C ILE A 368 2.20 -4.47 7.03
N ASP A 369 3.47 -4.15 6.75
CA ASP A 369 4.28 -3.35 7.66
C ASP A 369 3.88 -1.86 7.61
N GLN A 370 3.70 -1.33 6.40
CA GLN A 370 3.31 0.06 6.22
C GLN A 370 2.31 0.26 5.08
N VAL A 371 1.20 0.95 5.38
CA VAL A 371 0.25 1.45 4.38
C VAL A 371 0.34 2.98 4.35
N LEU A 372 0.54 3.55 3.17
CA LEU A 372 0.65 4.98 2.92
C LEU A 372 -0.36 5.41 1.85
N ASN A 373 -1.39 6.17 2.22
CA ASN A 373 -2.23 6.88 1.26
C ASN A 373 -1.68 8.29 1.08
N THR A 374 -0.94 8.51 -0.02
CA THR A 374 -0.30 9.79 -0.32
C THR A 374 -1.12 10.67 -1.27
N GLY A 375 -2.03 10.07 -2.04
CA GLY A 375 -3.07 10.78 -2.78
C GLY A 375 -4.46 10.59 -2.14
N PRO A 376 -5.45 11.40 -2.57
CA PRO A 376 -6.80 11.32 -2.02
C PRO A 376 -7.46 10.00 -2.37
N VAL A 377 -8.27 9.48 -1.46
CA VAL A 377 -9.10 8.28 -1.69
C VAL A 377 -10.56 8.69 -1.57
N THR A 378 -11.29 8.57 -2.68
CA THR A 378 -12.69 8.97 -2.77
C THR A 378 -13.55 7.79 -3.21
N THR A 379 -14.63 7.53 -2.50
CA THR A 379 -15.61 6.49 -2.88
C THR A 379 -17.00 7.07 -3.08
N HIS A 380 -17.78 6.44 -3.96
CA HIS A 380 -19.12 6.85 -4.33
C HIS A 380 -20.08 5.66 -4.35
N GLY A 381 -21.28 5.81 -3.80
CA GLY A 381 -22.30 4.76 -3.84
C GLY A 381 -22.52 4.09 -2.49
N ALA A 382 -23.35 3.04 -2.50
CA ALA A 382 -23.79 2.37 -1.28
C ALA A 382 -22.73 1.40 -0.75
N ASN A 383 -22.54 1.39 0.58
CA ASN A 383 -21.64 0.48 1.29
C ASN A 383 -20.18 0.53 0.83
N ASP A 384 -19.71 1.69 0.41
CA ASP A 384 -18.32 1.85 0.00
C ASP A 384 -17.44 2.30 1.18
N MET A 385 -16.50 1.44 1.54
CA MET A 385 -15.53 1.64 2.61
C MET A 385 -14.27 2.28 2.03
N VAL A 386 -13.97 3.53 2.36
CA VAL A 386 -12.83 4.24 1.74
C VAL A 386 -11.53 3.51 2.04
N LEU A 387 -11.28 3.20 3.32
CA LEU A 387 -10.18 2.36 3.78
C LEU A 387 -10.73 1.29 4.73
N ASP A 388 -10.45 0.01 4.44
CA ASP A 388 -10.96 -1.12 5.22
C ASP A 388 -9.86 -2.13 5.52
N ASN A 389 -9.70 -2.45 6.81
CA ASN A 389 -8.68 -3.38 7.31
C ASN A 389 -9.31 -4.60 7.98
N TRP A 390 -9.21 -5.76 7.33
CA TRP A 390 -9.46 -7.08 7.92
C TRP A 390 -8.15 -7.84 8.18
N GLY A 391 -7.03 -7.39 7.61
CA GLY A 391 -5.71 -7.99 7.74
C GLY A 391 -4.97 -7.62 9.03
N ARG A 392 -3.64 -7.79 9.01
CA ARG A 392 -2.75 -7.33 10.09
C ARG A 392 -1.80 -6.27 9.56
N VAL A 393 -1.88 -5.08 10.12
CA VAL A 393 -1.16 -3.90 9.66
C VAL A 393 -0.36 -3.31 10.82
N ARG A 394 0.94 -3.09 10.66
CA ARG A 394 1.72 -2.42 11.72
C ARG A 394 1.46 -0.91 11.73
N SER A 395 1.45 -0.26 10.57
CA SER A 395 1.16 1.17 10.50
C SER A 395 0.36 1.56 9.27
N TRP A 396 -0.65 2.40 9.46
CA TRP A 396 -1.43 2.99 8.38
C TRP A 396 -1.40 4.51 8.51
N THR A 397 -0.84 5.19 7.51
CA THR A 397 -0.81 6.65 7.43
C THR A 397 -1.50 7.15 6.17
N ALA A 398 -2.43 8.08 6.32
CA ALA A 398 -3.03 8.79 5.20
C ALA A 398 -2.66 10.28 5.29
N THR A 399 -1.96 10.81 4.30
CA THR A 399 -1.54 12.22 4.26
C THR A 399 -2.43 13.09 3.39
N ALA A 400 -3.32 12.49 2.60
CA ALA A 400 -4.28 13.15 1.75
C ALA A 400 -5.73 12.85 2.21
N PRO A 401 -6.71 13.67 1.78
CA PRO A 401 -8.10 13.53 2.23
C PRO A 401 -8.71 12.16 1.92
N ILE A 402 -9.59 11.73 2.83
CA ILE A 402 -10.41 10.52 2.72
C ILE A 402 -11.85 10.99 2.57
N THR A 403 -12.53 10.59 1.50
CA THR A 403 -13.89 11.09 1.22
C THR A 403 -14.82 9.98 0.77
N SER A 404 -16.06 9.99 1.29
CA SER A 404 -17.11 9.07 0.86
C SER A 404 -18.41 9.81 0.56
N TYR A 405 -19.06 9.43 -0.55
CA TYR A 405 -20.37 9.92 -0.96
C TYR A 405 -21.34 8.76 -1.19
N GLY A 406 -22.25 8.53 -0.27
CA GLY A 406 -23.32 7.56 -0.45
C GLY A 406 -23.80 6.94 0.86
N PRO A 407 -24.92 6.21 0.82
CA PRO A 407 -25.48 5.61 2.02
C PRO A 407 -24.54 4.54 2.58
N SER A 408 -24.39 4.52 3.90
CA SER A 408 -23.53 3.58 4.64
C SER A 408 -22.05 3.57 4.21
N GLY A 409 -21.57 4.64 3.58
CA GLY A 409 -20.14 4.81 3.29
C GLY A 409 -19.33 5.13 4.56
N ILE A 410 -18.12 4.57 4.67
CA ILE A 410 -17.28 4.75 5.87
C ILE A 410 -15.87 5.19 5.50
N GLY A 411 -15.35 6.21 6.18
CA GLY A 411 -14.00 6.74 5.92
C GLY A 411 -12.88 5.76 6.30
N PHE A 412 -12.95 5.17 7.50
CA PHE A 412 -12.04 4.12 7.91
C PHE A 412 -12.75 3.04 8.73
N VAL A 413 -12.55 1.78 8.38
CA VAL A 413 -13.09 0.62 9.09
C VAL A 413 -11.96 -0.30 9.53
N ASN A 414 -12.02 -0.76 10.78
CA ASN A 414 -11.12 -1.78 11.29
C ASN A 414 -11.87 -2.99 11.86
N PHE A 415 -11.50 -4.16 11.34
CA PHE A 415 -11.84 -5.48 11.85
C PHE A 415 -10.61 -6.33 12.21
N GLY A 416 -9.45 -6.03 11.62
CA GLY A 416 -8.20 -6.75 11.83
C GLY A 416 -7.29 -6.15 12.91
N ASP A 417 -6.02 -6.50 12.89
CA ASP A 417 -5.03 -5.90 13.79
C ASP A 417 -4.39 -4.67 13.14
N LEU A 418 -4.30 -3.57 13.89
CA LEU A 418 -3.65 -2.34 13.45
C LEU A 418 -2.92 -1.66 14.61
N ASP A 419 -1.59 -1.71 14.69
CA ASP A 419 -0.88 -1.08 15.82
C ASP A 419 -1.11 0.44 15.85
N ARG A 420 -0.89 1.14 14.73
CA ARG A 420 -1.00 2.60 14.64
C ARG A 420 -1.75 3.07 13.38
N LEU A 421 -2.82 3.83 13.58
CA LEU A 421 -3.50 4.62 12.57
C LEU A 421 -3.17 6.11 12.72
N ASP A 422 -2.74 6.77 11.64
CA ASP A 422 -2.42 8.21 11.60
C ASP A 422 -2.95 8.86 10.31
N VAL A 423 -4.16 9.41 10.36
CA VAL A 423 -4.76 10.18 9.28
C VAL A 423 -4.44 11.65 9.51
N ARG A 424 -3.73 12.29 8.58
CA ARG A 424 -3.21 13.66 8.68
C ARG A 424 -3.96 14.67 7.82
N ALA A 425 -5.03 14.24 7.15
CA ALA A 425 -5.95 15.09 6.43
C ALA A 425 -7.39 14.78 6.87
N ALA A 426 -8.35 15.59 6.43
CA ALA A 426 -9.74 15.42 6.81
C ALA A 426 -10.32 14.09 6.33
N ILE A 427 -11.08 13.42 7.20
CA ILE A 427 -12.07 12.41 6.81
C ILE A 427 -13.41 13.12 6.63
N THR A 428 -14.00 13.02 5.44
CA THR A 428 -15.32 13.59 5.15
C THR A 428 -16.24 12.52 4.60
N THR A 429 -17.35 12.23 5.26
CA THR A 429 -18.33 11.26 4.75
C THR A 429 -19.74 11.82 4.67
N HIS A 430 -20.43 11.48 3.59
CA HIS A 430 -21.75 12.00 3.25
C HIS A 430 -22.72 10.86 2.91
N GLY A 431 -23.92 10.91 3.47
CA GLY A 431 -25.01 9.98 3.17
C GLY A 431 -25.66 9.40 4.42
N THR A 432 -26.86 8.86 4.26
CA THR A 432 -27.58 8.19 5.35
C THR A 432 -26.73 7.05 5.91
N GLY A 433 -26.53 7.01 7.21
CA GLY A 433 -25.74 6.00 7.90
C GLY A 433 -24.24 6.06 7.66
N ALA A 434 -23.73 7.14 7.03
CA ALA A 434 -22.32 7.34 6.76
C ALA A 434 -21.49 7.51 8.03
N ARG A 435 -20.21 7.13 7.99
CA ARG A 435 -19.37 7.14 9.19
C ARG A 435 -17.96 7.62 8.94
N GLY A 436 -17.35 8.27 9.93
CA GLY A 436 -15.97 8.73 9.83
C GLY A 436 -14.99 7.60 10.11
N PHE A 437 -15.04 7.08 11.34
CA PHE A 437 -14.21 5.98 11.81
C PHE A 437 -15.01 4.95 12.60
N ASN A 438 -14.90 3.68 12.20
CA ASN A 438 -15.48 2.55 12.91
C ASN A 438 -14.41 1.54 13.33
N PHE A 439 -14.33 1.27 14.63
CA PHE A 439 -13.53 0.18 15.18
C PHE A 439 -14.46 -0.94 15.66
N TYR A 440 -14.72 -1.90 14.78
CA TYR A 440 -15.64 -3.01 15.05
C TYR A 440 -14.95 -4.17 15.77
N ASP A 441 -13.78 -4.56 15.30
CA ASP A 441 -13.10 -5.75 15.77
C ASP A 441 -11.58 -5.67 15.64
N GLY A 442 -10.90 -6.69 16.18
CA GLY A 442 -9.46 -6.81 16.18
C GLY A 442 -8.81 -5.92 17.25
N SER A 443 -7.56 -5.52 17.02
CA SER A 443 -6.77 -4.76 17.99
C SER A 443 -6.24 -3.45 17.43
N MET A 444 -6.19 -2.42 18.28
CA MET A 444 -5.58 -1.15 17.91
C MET A 444 -4.96 -0.44 19.12
N ARG A 445 -3.69 0.00 19.03
CA ARG A 445 -3.04 0.71 20.14
C ARG A 445 -3.35 2.21 20.13
N ARG A 446 -3.39 2.81 18.94
CA ARG A 446 -3.64 4.25 18.78
C ARG A 446 -4.28 4.59 17.44
N ALA A 447 -5.28 5.47 17.49
CA ALA A 447 -5.82 6.15 16.32
C ALA A 447 -5.62 7.65 16.44
N CYS A 448 -5.07 8.28 15.40
CA CYS A 448 -4.92 9.72 15.30
C CYS A 448 -5.52 10.23 14.00
N PHE A 449 -6.32 11.29 14.07
CA PHE A 449 -6.99 11.92 12.95
C PHE A 449 -6.70 13.42 12.94
N ASP A 450 -6.61 14.02 11.77
CA ASP A 450 -6.62 15.47 11.64
C ASP A 450 -7.99 16.02 12.05
N SER A 451 -9.02 15.73 11.27
CA SER A 451 -10.40 16.12 11.53
C SER A 451 -11.35 15.09 10.94
N ILE A 452 -12.55 14.99 11.52
CA ILE A 452 -13.61 14.08 11.03
C ILE A 452 -14.90 14.87 10.91
N SER A 453 -15.47 14.89 9.71
CA SER A 453 -16.79 15.45 9.43
C SER A 453 -17.68 14.40 8.79
N THR A 454 -18.87 14.20 9.36
CA THR A 454 -19.86 13.25 8.82
C THR A 454 -21.21 13.93 8.65
N THR A 455 -21.90 13.66 7.56
CA THR A 455 -23.18 14.30 7.23
C THR A 455 -24.18 13.29 6.69
N GLY A 456 -25.34 13.19 7.34
CA GLY A 456 -26.46 12.37 6.92
C GLY A 456 -27.24 11.78 8.10
N ASP A 457 -28.47 11.34 7.85
CA ASP A 457 -29.31 10.75 8.88
C ASP A 457 -28.71 9.44 9.37
N GLY A 458 -28.62 9.25 10.69
CA GLY A 458 -27.94 8.10 11.29
C GLY A 458 -26.42 8.09 11.11
N ALA A 459 -25.81 9.21 10.71
CA ALA A 459 -24.36 9.30 10.52
C ALA A 459 -23.59 9.28 11.84
N ILE A 460 -22.39 8.70 11.85
CA ILE A 460 -21.57 8.58 13.07
C ILE A 460 -20.15 9.05 12.82
N GLY A 461 -19.70 10.05 13.58
CA GLY A 461 -18.33 10.56 13.50
C GLY A 461 -17.31 9.46 13.83
N VAL A 462 -17.33 8.99 15.07
CA VAL A 462 -16.50 7.90 15.56
C VAL A 462 -17.36 6.87 16.31
N GLN A 463 -17.24 5.58 15.95
CA GLN A 463 -17.81 4.48 16.72
C GLN A 463 -16.74 3.49 17.18
N ILE A 464 -16.69 3.23 18.49
CA ILE A 464 -15.74 2.29 19.10
C ILE A 464 -16.49 1.13 19.75
N GLY A 465 -16.18 -0.10 19.32
CA GLY A 465 -16.76 -1.34 19.84
C GLY A 465 -15.76 -2.28 20.54
N ARG A 466 -14.49 -1.91 20.61
CA ARG A 466 -13.39 -2.70 21.21
C ARG A 466 -12.47 -1.81 22.05
N ASP A 467 -11.48 -2.43 22.68
CA ASP A 467 -10.47 -1.75 23.50
C ASP A 467 -9.53 -0.89 22.64
N LEU A 468 -9.55 0.42 22.84
CA LEU A 468 -8.67 1.41 22.21
C LEU A 468 -7.95 2.25 23.28
N PRO A 469 -6.64 2.05 23.51
CA PRO A 469 -5.93 2.81 24.53
C PRO A 469 -5.96 4.33 24.32
N ARG A 470 -5.81 4.79 23.07
CA ARG A 470 -5.75 6.24 22.76
C ARG A 470 -6.40 6.58 21.42
N LEU A 471 -7.36 7.50 21.47
CA LEU A 471 -7.95 8.19 20.31
C LEU A 471 -7.57 9.67 20.37
N GLU A 472 -7.09 10.21 19.25
CA GLU A 472 -6.76 11.63 19.12
C GLU A 472 -7.35 12.20 17.82
N VAL A 473 -8.07 13.31 17.92
CA VAL A 473 -8.52 14.13 16.78
C VAL A 473 -7.89 15.51 16.96
N ARG A 474 -7.01 15.93 16.05
CA ARG A 474 -6.22 17.17 16.20
C ARG A 474 -7.09 18.42 16.07
N GLY A 475 -8.06 18.39 15.18
CA GLY A 475 -9.06 19.42 14.93
C GLY A 475 -10.43 19.00 15.46
N ASP A 476 -11.46 19.25 14.65
CA ASP A 476 -12.85 19.02 15.04
C ASP A 476 -13.32 17.59 14.75
N LEU A 477 -14.27 17.13 15.58
CA LEU A 477 -15.09 15.96 15.36
C LEU A 477 -16.55 16.40 15.24
N THR A 478 -17.08 16.43 14.01
CA THR A 478 -18.41 16.98 13.73
C THR A 478 -19.32 16.00 13.01
N THR A 479 -20.58 15.96 13.43
CA THR A 479 -21.64 15.20 12.75
C THR A 479 -22.86 16.08 12.51
N THR A 480 -23.50 15.98 11.35
CA THR A 480 -24.80 16.63 11.07
C THR A 480 -25.79 15.62 10.51
N GLY A 481 -27.02 15.58 11.02
CA GLY A 481 -28.07 14.69 10.49
C GLY A 481 -29.22 14.46 11.48
N GLY A 482 -30.09 13.49 11.19
CA GLY A 482 -31.17 13.04 12.05
C GLY A 482 -31.11 11.54 12.34
N THR A 483 -32.27 10.89 12.38
CA THR A 483 -32.39 9.43 12.53
C THR A 483 -32.50 8.78 11.16
N GLY A 484 -31.68 7.77 10.86
CA GLY A 484 -31.65 7.10 9.56
C GLY A 484 -31.23 5.64 9.64
N LEU A 485 -31.38 4.92 8.52
CA LEU A 485 -30.89 3.54 8.38
C LEU A 485 -29.39 3.54 8.11
N SER A 486 -28.65 2.65 8.79
CA SER A 486 -27.22 2.44 8.60
C SER A 486 -26.92 0.95 8.56
N LEU A 487 -25.98 0.55 7.71
CA LEU A 487 -25.46 -0.82 7.71
C LEU A 487 -24.52 -1.03 8.90
N VAL A 488 -24.75 -2.09 9.68
CA VAL A 488 -23.89 -2.53 10.79
C VAL A 488 -23.62 -4.01 10.62
N ARG A 489 -22.40 -4.38 10.26
CA ARG A 489 -21.98 -5.80 10.08
C ARG A 489 -22.98 -6.61 9.23
N GLY A 490 -23.37 -6.09 8.07
CA GLY A 490 -24.32 -6.75 7.16
C GLY A 490 -25.80 -6.61 7.52
N VAL A 491 -26.17 -5.83 8.55
CA VAL A 491 -27.56 -5.67 8.99
C VAL A 491 -28.00 -4.19 8.98
N GLN A 492 -29.16 -3.89 8.39
CA GLN A 492 -29.74 -2.53 8.44
C GLN A 492 -30.28 -2.23 9.84
N THR A 493 -29.79 -1.14 10.43
CA THR A 493 -30.14 -0.70 11.79
C THR A 493 -30.54 0.78 11.76
N GLN A 494 -31.60 1.15 12.47
CA GLN A 494 -31.97 2.55 12.64
C GLN A 494 -31.09 3.19 13.71
N LEU A 495 -30.34 4.23 13.32
CA LEU A 495 -29.39 4.94 14.18
C LEU A 495 -29.68 6.43 14.17
N LYS A 496 -29.30 7.12 15.25
CA LYS A 496 -29.29 8.58 15.34
C LYS A 496 -27.93 9.10 14.95
N ALA A 497 -27.90 10.31 14.38
CA ALA A 497 -26.67 11.00 14.13
C ALA A 497 -25.94 11.33 15.45
N THR A 498 -24.64 10.99 15.54
CA THR A 498 -23.83 11.24 16.74
C THR A 498 -22.36 11.50 16.39
N ALA A 499 -21.64 12.29 17.20
CA ALA A 499 -20.25 12.63 16.95
C ALA A 499 -19.29 11.54 17.47
N LEU A 500 -19.55 11.03 18.68
CA LEU A 500 -18.74 9.99 19.31
C LEU A 500 -19.64 8.98 20.02
N SER A 501 -19.53 7.70 19.66
CA SER A 501 -20.30 6.60 20.27
C SER A 501 -19.36 5.48 20.74
N ILE A 502 -19.26 5.30 22.06
CA ILE A 502 -18.52 4.21 22.70
C ILE A 502 -19.56 3.14 23.07
N LYS A 503 -19.56 2.01 22.35
CA LYS A 503 -20.51 0.92 22.57
C LYS A 503 -20.21 0.19 23.87
N LYS A 504 -21.18 -0.58 24.38
CA LYS A 504 -21.12 -1.33 25.64
C LYS A 504 -19.84 -2.16 25.81
N ASP A 505 -19.39 -2.81 24.74
CA ASP A 505 -18.20 -3.67 24.75
C ASP A 505 -16.90 -2.90 24.41
N GLY A 506 -17.00 -1.60 24.15
CA GLY A 506 -15.87 -0.73 23.85
C GLY A 506 -15.27 -0.13 25.12
N ARG A 507 -13.94 -0.06 25.17
CA ARG A 507 -13.18 0.63 26.22
C ARG A 507 -12.22 1.61 25.57
N ILE A 508 -12.22 2.87 25.98
CA ILE A 508 -11.23 3.86 25.55
C ILE A 508 -10.44 4.37 26.76
N GLY A 509 -9.11 4.28 26.70
CA GLY A 509 -8.25 4.83 27.75
C GLY A 509 -8.27 6.36 27.78
N GLN A 510 -7.94 6.97 26.65
CA GLN A 510 -7.91 8.43 26.48
C GLN A 510 -8.51 8.87 25.15
N VAL A 511 -9.39 9.86 25.20
CA VAL A 511 -9.88 10.63 24.05
C VAL A 511 -9.34 12.06 24.15
N GLY A 512 -8.61 12.51 23.13
CA GLY A 512 -8.17 13.90 23.00
C GLY A 512 -8.70 14.52 21.72
N VAL A 513 -9.50 15.59 21.84
CA VAL A 513 -9.97 16.38 20.70
C VAL A 513 -9.44 17.80 20.83
N GLY A 514 -8.60 18.20 19.88
CA GLY A 514 -7.96 19.53 19.87
C GLY A 514 -8.88 20.66 19.44
N GLY A 515 -9.97 20.33 18.74
CA GLY A 515 -11.09 21.21 18.43
C GLY A 515 -12.34 20.91 19.27
N ARG A 516 -13.52 21.08 18.68
CA ARG A 516 -14.81 20.74 19.33
C ARG A 516 -15.29 19.34 18.96
N ILE A 517 -16.15 18.79 19.82
CA ILE A 517 -16.99 17.64 19.50
C ILE A 517 -18.42 18.17 19.35
N SER A 518 -19.03 18.04 18.17
CA SER A 518 -20.38 18.60 17.95
C SER A 518 -21.27 17.73 17.08
N ALA A 519 -22.54 17.62 17.46
CA ALA A 519 -23.59 17.06 16.60
C ALA A 519 -24.69 18.09 16.35
N ARG A 520 -25.12 18.19 15.09
CA ARG A 520 -26.20 19.09 14.66
C ARG A 520 -27.40 18.30 14.15
N GLY A 521 -28.55 18.50 14.79
CA GLY A 521 -29.85 17.94 14.43
C GLY A 521 -30.77 17.80 15.64
N ASP A 522 -32.06 17.61 15.39
CA ASP A 522 -33.07 17.51 16.45
C ASP A 522 -33.09 16.12 17.08
N ASP A 523 -33.41 16.05 18.39
CA ASP A 523 -33.57 14.80 19.14
C ASP A 523 -32.33 13.87 19.13
N LEU A 524 -31.13 14.45 19.02
CA LEU A 524 -29.86 13.74 18.95
C LEU A 524 -29.12 13.65 20.29
N VAL A 525 -28.04 12.86 20.29
CA VAL A 525 -27.02 12.84 21.35
C VAL A 525 -25.66 13.07 20.72
N THR A 526 -24.92 14.08 21.17
CA THR A 526 -23.60 14.40 20.61
C THR A 526 -22.55 13.36 20.97
N VAL A 527 -22.50 12.94 22.24
CA VAL A 527 -21.58 11.92 22.73
C VAL A 527 -22.34 10.84 23.50
N GLU A 528 -22.22 9.60 23.06
CA GLU A 528 -22.78 8.42 23.71
C GLU A 528 -21.67 7.56 24.33
N ILE A 529 -21.77 7.30 25.64
CA ILE A 529 -20.83 6.47 26.39
C ILE A 529 -21.60 5.33 27.05
N ASP A 530 -21.80 4.24 26.31
CA ASP A 530 -22.37 2.99 26.83
C ASP A 530 -21.29 2.08 27.46
N GLY A 531 -20.06 2.18 26.99
CA GLY A 531 -18.92 1.38 27.45
C GLY A 531 -17.99 2.11 28.42
N ASP A 532 -16.72 1.70 28.42
CA ASP A 532 -15.70 2.23 29.30
C ASP A 532 -14.90 3.40 28.69
N LEU A 533 -14.69 4.44 29.46
CA LEU A 533 -13.93 5.63 29.10
C LEU A 533 -13.09 6.06 30.29
N GLY A 534 -11.77 6.18 30.10
CA GLY A 534 -10.84 6.67 31.10
C GLY A 534 -10.87 8.19 31.20
N THR A 535 -10.31 8.88 30.21
CA THR A 535 -10.31 10.35 30.16
C THR A 535 -10.78 10.87 28.81
N LEU A 536 -11.48 12.01 28.81
CA LEU A 536 -11.85 12.74 27.61
C LEU A 536 -11.50 14.21 27.79
N SER A 537 -10.85 14.77 26.79
CA SER A 537 -10.58 16.20 26.68
C SER A 537 -11.06 16.70 25.31
N ALA A 538 -11.71 17.86 25.30
CA ALA A 538 -12.14 18.54 24.08
C ALA A 538 -11.90 20.04 24.26
N ARG A 539 -10.90 20.61 23.59
CA ARG A 539 -10.49 22.02 23.80
C ARG A 539 -11.61 22.99 23.38
N GLY A 540 -12.34 22.67 22.31
CA GLY A 540 -13.51 23.42 21.85
C GLY A 540 -14.82 23.04 22.57
N GLY A 541 -14.75 22.13 23.55
CA GLY A 541 -15.90 21.62 24.29
C GLY A 541 -16.74 20.61 23.51
N ILE A 542 -17.81 20.14 24.17
CA ILE A 542 -18.86 19.28 23.59
C ILE A 542 -20.11 20.15 23.37
N GLN A 543 -20.61 20.18 22.13
CA GLN A 543 -21.68 21.07 21.71
C GLN A 543 -22.83 20.29 21.05
N ALA A 544 -24.01 20.30 21.67
CA ALA A 544 -25.24 19.82 21.04
C ALA A 544 -25.99 20.98 20.38
N GLU A 545 -26.18 20.88 19.06
CA GLU A 545 -26.85 21.88 18.25
C GLU A 545 -28.17 21.29 17.70
N GLY A 546 -29.32 21.85 18.07
CA GLY A 546 -30.63 21.38 17.61
C GLY A 546 -31.67 21.36 18.73
N HIS A 547 -32.93 21.22 18.36
CA HIS A 547 -34.04 21.14 19.32
C HIS A 547 -34.00 19.80 20.06
N ARG A 548 -34.11 19.82 21.40
CA ARG A 548 -34.01 18.62 22.26
C ARG A 548 -32.75 17.76 22.03
N ALA A 549 -31.67 18.35 21.52
CA ALA A 549 -30.39 17.67 21.33
C ALA A 549 -29.59 17.67 22.65
N ASP A 550 -29.24 16.48 23.14
CA ASP A 550 -28.45 16.31 24.35
C ASP A 550 -26.96 16.25 24.02
N ALA A 551 -26.11 16.79 24.91
CA ALA A 551 -24.66 16.82 24.67
C ALA A 551 -23.99 15.49 25.03
N VAL A 552 -24.29 14.91 26.19
CA VAL A 552 -23.64 13.67 26.64
C VAL A 552 -24.65 12.72 27.27
N HIS A 553 -24.67 11.47 26.80
CA HIS A 553 -25.32 10.36 27.49
C HIS A 553 -24.25 9.40 28.02
N THR A 554 -24.35 9.02 29.29
CA THR A 554 -23.45 8.04 29.91
C THR A 554 -24.26 6.96 30.62
N ARG A 555 -23.80 5.71 30.52
CA ARG A 555 -24.34 4.56 31.26
C ARG A 555 -23.58 4.37 32.58
N GLY A 556 -24.30 3.99 33.65
CA GLY A 556 -23.72 3.68 34.96
C GLY A 556 -23.43 4.90 35.87
N GLU A 557 -22.82 4.67 37.04
CA GLU A 557 -22.59 5.73 38.03
C GLU A 557 -21.28 6.51 37.81
N GLY A 558 -21.35 7.84 37.89
CA GLY A 558 -20.26 8.66 38.43
C GLY A 558 -19.15 9.16 37.48
N ARG A 559 -19.32 9.15 36.16
CA ARG A 559 -18.30 9.73 35.27
C ARG A 559 -18.49 11.24 35.08
N GLU A 560 -17.72 12.03 35.81
CA GLU A 560 -17.59 13.46 35.53
C GLU A 560 -16.55 13.69 34.43
N LEU A 561 -16.96 14.38 33.36
CA LEU A 561 -16.06 14.87 32.31
C LEU A 561 -15.37 16.16 32.78
N ALA A 562 -14.60 16.06 33.86
CA ALA A 562 -13.98 17.20 34.50
C ALA A 562 -13.08 17.99 33.53
N GLY A 563 -13.23 19.32 33.50
CA GLY A 563 -12.43 20.20 32.66
C GLY A 563 -12.87 20.29 31.19
N VAL A 564 -13.99 19.68 30.82
CA VAL A 564 -14.59 19.82 29.48
C VAL A 564 -15.78 20.77 29.54
N VAL A 565 -15.78 21.80 28.69
CA VAL A 565 -16.94 22.69 28.53
C VAL A 565 -18.02 21.93 27.77
N ILE A 566 -19.22 21.82 28.34
CA ILE A 566 -20.35 21.11 27.74
C ILE A 566 -21.52 22.07 27.59
N SER A 567 -22.07 22.18 26.38
CA SER A 567 -23.21 23.04 26.07
C SER A 567 -24.25 22.29 25.24
N ALA A 568 -25.52 22.54 25.53
CA ALA A 568 -26.65 22.11 24.72
C ALA A 568 -27.57 23.32 24.48
N ALA A 569 -27.99 23.53 23.22
CA ALA A 569 -28.81 24.70 22.87
C ALA A 569 -30.23 24.63 23.48
N ASP A 570 -30.82 23.45 23.48
CA ASP A 570 -32.22 23.21 23.91
C ASP A 570 -32.36 21.93 24.77
N GLY A 571 -31.49 20.93 24.56
CA GLY A 571 -31.47 19.71 25.37
C GLY A 571 -30.64 19.80 26.66
N LYS A 572 -30.30 18.64 27.20
CA LYS A 572 -29.52 18.49 28.43
C LYS A 572 -28.04 18.41 28.13
N THR A 573 -27.24 19.04 28.97
CA THR A 573 -25.77 18.93 28.90
C THR A 573 -25.29 17.53 29.27
N MET A 574 -25.97 16.85 30.20
CA MET A 574 -25.61 15.49 30.59
C MET A 574 -26.85 14.69 31.01
N VAL A 575 -26.96 13.46 30.51
CA VAL A 575 -28.01 12.49 30.85
C VAL A 575 -27.36 11.19 31.30
N ARG A 576 -27.84 10.65 32.42
CA ARG A 576 -27.43 9.34 32.92
C ARG A 576 -28.51 8.33 32.55
N VAL A 577 -28.12 7.33 31.75
CA VAL A 577 -28.99 6.26 31.32
C VAL A 577 -28.82 5.08 32.31
N PRO A 578 -29.91 4.45 32.77
CA PRO A 578 -29.83 3.24 33.58
C PRO A 578 -28.98 2.16 32.89
N ALA A 579 -28.30 1.33 33.69
CA ALA A 579 -27.38 0.29 33.22
C ALA A 579 -28.07 -0.79 32.36
#